data_AF-A0A952NYR7-F1
#
_entry.id   AF-A0A952NYR7-F1
#
_cell.length_a   1.000
_cell.length_b   1.000
_cell.length_c   1.000
_cell.angle_alpha   90.00
_cell.angle_beta   90.00
_cell.angle_gamma   90.00
#
_symmetry.space_group_name_H-M   'P 1'
#
loop_
_entity.id
_entity.type
_entity.pdbx_description
1 polymer ?
#
loop_
_entity_poly.entity_id
_entity_poly.type
_entity_poly.pdbx_seq_one_letter_code
_entity_poly.pdbx_strand_id
1 'polypeptide(L)'
;MKIRKLMLVVLAMTACGANAFARPWDSVGVYWREAKTVVQINEGNANVWPGSRLHALMDAIGADANWDFVNATETVVIRCGRNTTAATCTFRFVSGVGVSSEPRQITAMVPLTELASAGFNAKVAEFAPVEFLNSNGDRFAAEISAGELRIRASKR
;
A
#
# COMPACT_ATOMS: atom_id res chain seq x y z
N MET A 1 -43.81 -42.56 14.79
CA MET A 1 -44.09 -41.54 15.84
C MET A 1 -42.77 -40.92 16.26
N LYS A 2 -42.54 -39.63 15.93
CA LYS A 2 -42.52 -38.48 16.89
C LYS A 2 -41.26 -38.53 17.79
N ILE A 3 -40.30 -37.61 17.78
CA ILE A 3 -40.37 -36.13 17.74
C ILE A 3 -39.01 -35.55 17.27
N ARG A 4 -39.10 -34.49 16.48
CA ARG A 4 -38.03 -33.58 16.05
C ARG A 4 -37.41 -32.85 17.28
N LYS A 5 -36.08 -32.75 17.36
CA LYS A 5 -35.37 -31.71 18.13
C LYS A 5 -34.64 -30.82 17.11
N LEU A 6 -35.21 -29.65 16.79
CA LEU A 6 -34.70 -28.32 17.22
C LEU A 6 -33.17 -28.27 17.14
N MET A 7 -32.56 -27.76 16.06
CA MET A 7 -32.47 -26.35 15.65
C MET A 7 -31.92 -25.43 16.75
N LEU A 8 -30.87 -24.70 16.36
CA LEU A 8 -30.26 -23.52 16.99
C LEU A 8 -29.03 -23.76 17.90
N VAL A 9 -27.83 -23.68 17.30
CA VAL A 9 -26.79 -22.80 17.83
C VAL A 9 -26.22 -22.03 16.64
N VAL A 10 -26.67 -20.79 16.51
CA VAL A 10 -26.05 -19.75 15.70
C VAL A 10 -24.63 -19.57 16.25
N LEU A 11 -23.63 -20.12 15.57
CA LEU A 11 -22.24 -19.80 15.85
C LEU A 11 -21.95 -18.44 15.21
N ALA A 12 -22.39 -17.39 15.91
CA ALA A 12 -21.91 -16.04 15.75
C ALA A 12 -20.44 -16.00 16.20
N MET A 13 -19.54 -16.57 15.39
CA MET A 13 -18.12 -16.22 15.47
C MET A 13 -17.97 -14.87 14.78
N THR A 14 -18.20 -13.84 15.59
CA THR A 14 -17.31 -12.71 15.75
C THR A 14 -16.68 -12.24 14.45
N ALA A 15 -17.26 -11.16 13.94
CA ALA A 15 -16.57 -10.14 13.17
C ALA A 15 -15.11 -10.03 13.64
N CYS A 16 -14.21 -10.71 12.94
CA CYS A 16 -12.83 -10.27 12.84
C CYS A 16 -12.91 -8.97 12.07
N GLY A 17 -13.16 -7.87 12.80
CA GLY A 17 -12.70 -6.57 12.35
C GLY A 17 -11.22 -6.76 12.06
N ALA A 18 -10.89 -6.75 10.78
CA ALA A 18 -9.53 -6.80 10.29
C ALA A 18 -8.84 -5.51 10.76
N ASN A 19 -8.43 -5.50 12.03
CA ASN A 19 -7.42 -4.59 12.50
C ASN A 19 -6.18 -4.94 11.69
N ALA A 20 -5.84 -4.10 10.72
CA ALA A 20 -4.57 -4.15 10.02
C ALA A 20 -3.46 -3.93 11.05
N PHE A 21 -3.11 -4.99 11.79
CA PHE A 21 -2.01 -4.94 12.73
C PHE A 21 -0.72 -4.72 11.93
N ALA A 22 0.01 -3.68 12.31
CA ALA A 22 1.38 -3.48 11.86
C ALA A 22 2.18 -4.75 12.15
N ARG A 23 2.84 -5.33 11.14
CA ARG A 23 3.69 -6.51 11.39
C ARG A 23 4.97 -6.01 12.05
N PRO A 24 5.61 -6.81 12.93
CA PRO A 24 6.73 -6.32 13.74
C PRO A 24 7.98 -5.95 12.92
N TRP A 25 8.07 -6.40 11.67
CA TRP A 25 9.14 -6.08 10.72
C TRP A 25 8.77 -4.96 9.74
N ASP A 26 7.59 -4.37 9.88
CA ASP A 26 7.19 -3.21 9.09
C ASP A 26 7.55 -1.93 9.82
N SER A 27 7.93 -0.92 9.06
CA SER A 27 7.98 0.45 9.53
C SER A 27 7.40 1.37 8.46
N VAL A 28 6.61 2.34 8.90
CA VAL A 28 6.17 3.46 8.06
C VAL A 28 6.47 4.75 8.81
N GLY A 29 7.03 5.73 8.11
CA GLY A 29 7.24 7.08 8.60
C GLY A 29 6.66 8.08 7.63
N VAL A 30 5.77 8.96 8.11
CA VAL A 30 5.18 10.03 7.30
C VAL A 30 5.73 11.38 7.79
N TYR A 31 6.50 12.02 6.91
CA TYR A 31 7.10 13.33 7.11
C TYR A 31 6.27 14.37 6.36
N TRP A 32 5.35 15.00 7.07
CA TRP A 32 4.38 15.91 6.48
C TRP A 32 4.84 17.38 6.53
N ARG A 33 4.63 18.05 5.41
CA ARG A 33 4.55 19.51 5.25
C ARG A 33 3.44 19.78 4.22
N GLU A 34 2.76 20.91 4.34
CA GLU A 34 1.65 21.29 3.45
C GLU A 34 2.01 21.27 1.95
N ALA A 35 3.22 21.71 1.62
CA ALA A 35 3.70 21.71 0.23
C ALA A 35 4.36 20.39 -0.20
N LYS A 36 4.75 19.52 0.75
CA LYS A 36 5.55 18.34 0.46
C LYS A 36 5.40 17.28 1.55
N THR A 37 5.00 16.08 1.17
CA THR A 37 4.99 14.91 2.07
C THR A 37 5.97 13.86 1.58
N VAL A 38 6.74 13.30 2.51
CA VAL A 38 7.59 12.13 2.24
C VAL A 38 7.11 10.97 3.09
N VAL A 39 6.95 9.81 2.49
CA VAL A 39 6.63 8.57 3.17
C VAL A 39 7.77 7.59 2.93
N GLN A 40 8.27 6.99 3.99
CA GLN A 40 9.23 5.90 3.91
C GLN A 40 8.60 4.66 4.51
N ILE A 41 8.66 3.56 3.78
CA ILE A 41 8.20 2.25 4.20
C ILE A 41 9.38 1.30 4.13
N ASN A 42 9.64 0.56 5.21
CA ASN A 42 10.53 -0.59 5.17
C ASN A 42 9.73 -1.81 5.61
N GLU A 43 9.78 -2.88 4.83
CA GLU A 43 9.17 -4.17 5.12
C GLU A 43 10.25 -5.24 5.11
N GLY A 44 10.42 -5.93 6.23
CA GLY A 44 11.27 -7.12 6.31
C GLY A 44 10.52 -8.43 6.05
N ASN A 45 11.28 -9.52 6.15
CA ASN A 45 10.80 -10.89 6.21
C ASN A 45 9.81 -11.33 5.10
N ALA A 46 10.17 -11.05 3.84
CA ALA A 46 9.34 -11.36 2.67
C ALA A 46 9.00 -12.86 2.49
N ASN A 47 9.75 -13.76 3.12
CA ASN A 47 9.61 -15.22 2.97
C ASN A 47 8.57 -15.87 3.90
N VAL A 48 7.92 -15.09 4.77
CA VAL A 48 6.91 -15.60 5.71
C VAL A 48 5.52 -15.23 5.25
N TRP A 49 4.59 -16.19 5.26
CA TRP A 49 3.19 -15.97 4.90
C TRP A 49 2.57 -14.84 5.76
N PRO A 50 1.81 -13.90 5.18
CA PRO A 50 1.28 -13.90 3.80
C PRO A 50 2.20 -13.26 2.73
N GLY A 51 3.51 -13.16 2.98
CA GLY A 51 4.49 -12.58 2.07
C GLY A 51 4.63 -11.06 2.21
N SER A 52 5.60 -10.48 1.49
CA SER A 52 5.84 -9.03 1.48
C SER A 52 4.85 -8.29 0.56
N ARG A 53 4.17 -7.29 1.13
CA ARG A 53 3.25 -6.40 0.40
C ARG A 53 3.97 -5.44 -0.53
N LEU A 54 5.15 -4.94 -0.14
CA LEU A 54 5.98 -4.12 -1.02
C LEU A 54 6.52 -4.92 -2.19
N HIS A 55 6.92 -6.18 -2.00
CA HIS A 55 7.27 -7.05 -3.12
C HIS A 55 6.09 -7.23 -4.07
N ALA A 56 4.90 -7.52 -3.53
CA ALA A 56 3.69 -7.67 -4.33
C ALA A 56 3.35 -6.38 -5.11
N LEU A 57 3.50 -5.20 -4.48
CA LEU A 57 3.32 -3.91 -5.16
C LEU A 57 4.35 -3.71 -6.27
N MET A 58 5.63 -3.99 -6.00
CA MET A 58 6.70 -3.90 -6.99
C MET A 58 6.48 -4.87 -8.15
N ASP A 59 6.05 -6.10 -7.90
CA ASP A 59 5.72 -7.08 -8.94
C ASP A 59 4.52 -6.64 -9.78
N ALA A 60 3.49 -6.07 -9.14
CA ALA A 60 2.29 -5.59 -9.82
C ALA A 60 2.60 -4.43 -10.79
N ILE A 61 3.51 -3.52 -10.40
CA ILE A 61 3.92 -2.40 -11.25
C ILE A 61 5.08 -2.74 -12.20
N GLY A 62 5.55 -3.98 -12.20
CA GLY A 62 6.66 -4.43 -13.07
C GLY A 62 8.03 -3.86 -12.69
N ALA A 63 8.23 -3.54 -11.41
CA ALA A 63 9.49 -3.03 -10.89
C ALA A 63 10.51 -4.16 -10.64
N ASP A 64 11.75 -3.94 -11.08
CA ASP A 64 12.89 -4.84 -10.79
C ASP A 64 13.37 -4.71 -9.32
N ALA A 65 14.60 -5.15 -9.03
CA ALA A 65 15.17 -5.05 -7.69
C ALA A 65 15.33 -3.59 -7.21
N ASN A 66 15.64 -2.67 -8.13
CA ASN A 66 15.66 -1.23 -7.88
C ASN A 66 14.76 -0.57 -8.91
N TRP A 67 13.94 0.37 -8.47
CA TRP A 67 12.99 1.05 -9.33
C TRP A 67 12.80 2.50 -8.90
N ASP A 68 13.03 3.40 -9.83
CA ASP A 68 12.84 4.83 -9.66
C ASP A 68 11.79 5.30 -10.66
N PHE A 69 10.81 6.04 -10.16
CA PHE A 69 9.74 6.63 -10.94
C PHE A 69 9.55 8.10 -10.58
N VAL A 70 9.36 8.91 -11.61
CA VAL A 70 8.96 10.31 -11.52
C VAL A 70 7.83 10.49 -12.51
N ASN A 71 6.66 10.93 -12.05
CA ASN A 71 5.53 11.19 -12.95
C ASN A 71 5.79 12.43 -13.82
N ALA A 72 5.02 12.60 -14.90
CA ALA A 72 5.28 13.66 -15.89
C ALA A 72 5.24 15.08 -15.31
N THR A 73 4.48 15.29 -14.22
CA THR A 73 4.35 16.59 -13.54
C THR A 73 5.28 16.76 -12.35
N GLU A 74 6.15 15.78 -12.08
CA GLU A 74 7.10 15.73 -10.96
C GLU A 74 6.47 15.89 -9.55
N THR A 75 5.15 15.74 -9.46
CA THR A 75 4.38 15.80 -8.22
C THR A 75 4.50 14.52 -7.41
N VAL A 76 4.82 13.39 -8.06
CA VAL A 76 5.00 12.08 -7.44
C VAL A 76 6.37 11.53 -7.83
N VAL A 77 7.18 11.21 -6.82
CA VAL A 77 8.44 10.46 -6.99
C VAL A 77 8.38 9.23 -6.12
N ILE A 78 8.67 8.07 -6.70
CA ILE A 78 8.70 6.80 -5.99
C ILE A 78 10.07 6.18 -6.23
N ARG A 79 10.71 5.73 -5.15
CA ARG A 79 11.98 5.02 -5.21
C ARG A 79 11.88 3.79 -4.36
N CYS A 80 12.05 2.63 -4.98
CA CYS A 80 11.96 1.34 -4.31
C CYS A 80 13.24 0.54 -4.52
N GLY A 81 13.61 -0.20 -3.48
CA GLY A 81 14.68 -1.19 -3.51
C GLY A 81 14.23 -2.45 -2.78
N ARG A 82 14.56 -3.62 -3.31
CA ARG A 82 14.27 -4.92 -2.71
C ARG A 82 15.42 -5.90 -2.86
N ASN A 83 15.50 -6.83 -1.93
CA ASN A 83 16.27 -8.05 -2.04
C ASN A 83 15.35 -9.25 -1.72
N THR A 84 15.90 -10.45 -1.55
CA THR A 84 15.08 -11.66 -1.32
C THR A 84 14.32 -11.68 0.01
N THR A 85 14.62 -10.80 0.96
CA THR A 85 14.05 -10.84 2.32
C THR A 85 13.41 -9.52 2.76
N ALA A 86 13.69 -8.40 2.11
CA ALA A 86 13.25 -7.07 2.51
C ALA A 86 13.02 -6.17 1.31
N ALA A 87 12.11 -5.20 1.49
CA ALA A 87 11.84 -4.15 0.53
C ALA A 87 11.67 -2.81 1.25
N THR A 88 12.13 -1.75 0.60
CA THR A 88 11.99 -0.37 1.05
C THR A 88 11.48 0.46 -0.10
N CYS A 89 10.47 1.30 0.17
CA CYS A 89 9.99 2.29 -0.78
C CYS A 89 9.92 3.67 -0.11
N THR A 90 10.39 4.68 -0.83
CA THR A 90 10.22 6.09 -0.48
C THR A 90 9.31 6.75 -1.50
N PHE A 91 8.24 7.37 -1.01
CA PHE A 91 7.29 8.14 -1.81
C PHE A 91 7.44 9.61 -1.44
N ARG A 92 7.61 10.47 -2.43
CA ARG A 92 7.61 11.92 -2.27
C ARG A 92 6.46 12.49 -3.07
N PHE A 93 5.63 13.27 -2.39
CA PHE A 93 4.49 13.97 -2.94
C PHE A 93 4.69 15.47 -2.83
N VAL A 94 4.40 16.20 -3.90
CA VAL A 94 4.27 17.66 -3.94
C VAL A 94 2.86 17.97 -4.39
N SER A 95 2.21 18.88 -3.69
CA SER A 95 0.84 19.30 -4.01
C SER A 95 0.76 19.84 -5.44
N GLY A 96 -0.20 19.34 -6.24
CA GLY A 96 -0.29 19.67 -7.66
C GLY A 96 -1.17 18.68 -8.43
N VAL A 97 -0.96 18.60 -9.75
CA VAL A 97 -1.73 17.69 -10.62
C VAL A 97 -1.56 16.24 -10.15
N GLY A 98 -2.68 15.55 -9.96
CA GLY A 98 -2.73 14.17 -9.47
C GLY A 98 -2.45 14.01 -7.97
N VAL A 99 -2.20 15.08 -7.23
CA VAL A 99 -1.89 15.05 -5.78
C VAL A 99 -2.75 16.06 -5.02
N SER A 100 -3.68 15.55 -4.21
CA SER A 100 -4.47 16.33 -3.26
C SER A 100 -3.83 16.30 -1.88
N SER A 101 -3.71 17.47 -1.25
CA SER A 101 -3.25 17.60 0.13
C SER A 101 -4.38 18.13 1.01
N GLU A 102 -4.62 17.42 2.11
CA GLU A 102 -5.47 17.84 3.21
C GLU A 102 -4.59 17.99 4.47
N PRO A 103 -5.08 18.63 5.55
CA PRO A 103 -4.32 18.72 6.78
C PRO A 103 -3.85 17.34 7.26
N ARG A 104 -2.53 17.13 7.27
CA ARG A 104 -1.86 15.88 7.65
C ARG A 104 -2.26 14.65 6.83
N GLN A 105 -2.80 14.84 5.63
CA GLN A 105 -3.17 13.75 4.72
C GLN A 105 -2.80 14.11 3.29
N ILE A 106 -2.34 13.13 2.52
CA ILE A 106 -2.07 13.29 1.10
C ILE A 106 -2.66 12.12 0.33
N THR A 107 -3.28 12.44 -0.80
CA THR A 107 -3.78 11.47 -1.76
C THR A 107 -3.10 11.72 -3.10
N ALA A 108 -2.54 10.68 -3.69
CA ALA A 108 -1.95 10.74 -5.02
C ALA A 108 -2.62 9.70 -5.93
N MET A 109 -2.84 10.07 -7.18
CA MET A 109 -3.34 9.19 -8.23
C MET A 109 -2.35 9.23 -9.38
N VAL A 110 -1.79 8.08 -9.72
CA VAL A 110 -0.85 7.92 -10.83
C VAL A 110 -1.47 6.97 -11.85
N PRO A 111 -1.73 7.41 -13.08
CA PRO A 111 -2.17 6.52 -14.15
C PRO A 111 -1.17 5.38 -14.35
N LEU A 112 -1.65 4.15 -14.49
CA LEU A 112 -0.78 3.00 -14.70
C LEU A 112 0.00 3.09 -16.02
N THR A 113 -0.51 3.85 -16.99
CA THR A 113 0.17 4.18 -18.25
C THR A 113 1.45 4.99 -18.03
N GLU A 114 1.54 5.79 -16.96
CA GLU A 114 2.76 6.52 -16.60
C GLU A 114 3.78 5.63 -15.87
N LEU A 115 3.30 4.68 -15.07
CA LEU A 115 4.15 3.74 -14.34
C LEU A 115 4.81 2.70 -15.24
N ALA A 116 4.21 2.44 -16.41
CA ALA A 116 4.65 1.49 -17.42
C ALA A 116 5.95 1.93 -18.11
N SER A 117 7.07 1.96 -17.38
CA SER A 117 8.38 2.31 -17.94
C SER A 117 9.10 1.14 -18.61
N ALA A 118 8.67 -0.13 -18.46
CA ALA A 118 9.33 -1.27 -19.12
C ALA A 118 8.52 -2.57 -19.20
N GLY A 119 7.19 -2.51 -19.34
CA GLY A 119 6.36 -3.72 -19.47
C GLY A 119 5.47 -3.96 -18.26
N PHE A 120 4.44 -3.12 -18.14
CA PHE A 120 3.33 -3.33 -17.23
C PHE A 120 2.83 -4.78 -17.33
N ASN A 121 3.02 -5.55 -16.26
CA ASN A 121 2.71 -6.97 -16.26
C ASN A 121 1.22 -7.14 -15.90
N ALA A 122 0.51 -7.99 -16.64
CA ALA A 122 -0.95 -8.19 -16.54
C ALA A 122 -1.45 -8.69 -15.16
N LYS A 123 -0.55 -8.86 -14.17
CA LYS A 123 -0.86 -9.27 -12.79
C LYS A 123 -1.53 -8.18 -11.94
N VAL A 124 -1.71 -6.98 -12.48
CA VAL A 124 -2.44 -5.90 -11.81
C VAL A 124 -3.87 -6.28 -11.44
N ALA A 125 -4.51 -7.17 -12.20
CA ALA A 125 -5.86 -7.65 -11.90
C ALA A 125 -5.97 -8.38 -10.53
N GLU A 126 -4.85 -8.77 -9.93
CA GLU A 126 -4.79 -9.55 -8.68
C GLU A 126 -4.17 -8.77 -7.51
N PHE A 127 -3.85 -7.47 -7.70
CA PHE A 127 -3.25 -6.68 -6.63
C PHE A 127 -4.27 -6.35 -5.53
N ALA A 128 -4.11 -7.00 -4.37
CA ALA A 128 -4.84 -6.62 -3.17
C ALA A 128 -4.33 -5.28 -2.62
N PRO A 129 -5.22 -4.39 -2.14
CA PRO A 129 -4.81 -3.17 -1.46
C PRO A 129 -3.80 -3.46 -0.35
N VAL A 130 -2.74 -2.66 -0.29
CA VAL A 130 -1.72 -2.75 0.75
C VAL A 130 -1.85 -1.60 1.72
N GLU A 131 -1.64 -1.90 2.99
CA GLU A 131 -1.70 -0.93 4.08
C GLU A 131 -0.54 -1.14 5.04
N PHE A 132 0.01 -0.02 5.53
CA PHE A 132 1.03 0.06 6.57
C PHE A 132 0.60 1.10 7.60
N LEU A 133 0.84 0.78 8.88
CA LEU A 133 0.51 1.60 10.03
C LEU A 133 1.68 1.52 11.02
N ASN A 134 2.08 2.63 11.64
CA ASN A 134 3.03 2.59 12.75
C ASN A 134 2.33 2.82 14.09
N SER A 135 3.06 2.60 15.19
CA SER A 135 2.56 2.79 16.57
C SER A 135 2.14 4.23 16.88
N ASN A 136 2.67 5.21 16.15
CA ASN A 136 2.32 6.62 16.30
C ASN A 136 1.02 6.97 15.55
N GLY A 137 0.50 6.06 14.71
CA GLY A 137 -0.70 6.27 13.91
C GLY A 137 -0.44 6.86 12.52
N ASP A 138 0.81 6.97 12.08
CA ASP A 138 1.12 7.29 10.68
C ASP A 138 0.70 6.12 9.79
N ARG A 139 0.02 6.44 8.68
CA ARG A 139 -0.58 5.44 7.79
C ARG A 139 -0.11 5.64 6.36
N PHE A 140 0.05 4.54 5.65
CA PHE A 140 0.16 4.49 4.20
C PHE A 140 -0.76 3.41 3.66
N ALA A 141 -1.46 3.69 2.57
CA ALA A 141 -2.22 2.72 1.81
C ALA A 141 -1.98 2.92 0.32
N ALA A 142 -1.89 1.83 -0.42
CA ALA A 142 -1.85 1.86 -1.88
C ALA A 142 -2.77 0.78 -2.44
N GLU A 143 -3.51 1.13 -3.49
CA GLU A 143 -4.39 0.23 -4.21
C GLU A 143 -4.27 0.51 -5.70
N ILE A 144 -4.41 -0.53 -6.53
CA ILE A 144 -4.53 -0.36 -7.97
C ILE A 144 -6.00 -0.57 -8.32
N SER A 145 -6.63 0.45 -8.90
CA SER A 145 -8.04 0.44 -9.24
C SER A 145 -8.30 1.34 -10.43
N ALA A 146 -9.20 0.92 -11.32
CA ALA A 146 -9.64 1.70 -12.48
C ALA A 146 -8.50 2.25 -13.37
N GLY A 147 -7.39 1.51 -13.52
CA GLY A 147 -6.26 1.94 -14.35
C GLY A 147 -5.33 2.95 -13.67
N GLU A 148 -5.42 3.11 -12.35
CA GLU A 148 -4.61 4.03 -11.56
C GLU A 148 -3.99 3.33 -10.35
N LEU A 149 -2.77 3.71 -9.99
CA LEU A 149 -2.22 3.51 -8.64
C LEU A 149 -2.71 4.66 -7.75
N ARG A 150 -3.55 4.34 -6.77
CA ARG A 150 -4.06 5.29 -5.79
C ARG A 150 -3.31 5.11 -4.49
N ILE A 151 -2.74 6.20 -3.99
CA ILE A 151 -1.93 6.23 -2.78
C ILE A 151 -2.56 7.20 -1.80
N ARG A 152 -2.66 6.78 -0.54
CA ARG A 152 -3.07 7.62 0.57
C ARG A 152 -2.05 7.52 1.69
N ALA A 153 -1.62 8.64 2.23
CA ALA A 153 -0.78 8.67 3.41
C ALA A 153 -1.25 9.74 4.39
N SER A 154 -1.16 9.44 5.68
CA SER A 154 -1.57 10.39 6.73
C SER A 154 -0.63 10.36 7.92
N LYS A 155 -0.52 11.52 8.55
CA LYS A 155 0.26 11.73 9.77
C LYS A 155 -0.67 11.97 10.95
N ARG A 156 -0.52 11.19 12.03
CA ARG A 156 -1.27 11.43 13.27
C ARG A 156 -0.58 12.44 14.16
#